data_AF-A0A6U3Z5R2-F1
#
_entry.id   AF-A0A6U3Z5R2-F1
#
_cell.length_a   1.000
_cell.length_b   1.000
_cell.length_c   1.000
_cell.angle_alpha   90.00
_cell.angle_beta   90.00
_cell.angle_gamma   90.00
#
_symmetry.space_group_name_H-M   'P 1'
#
loop_
_entity.id
_entity.type
_entity.pdbx_description
1 polymer ?
#
loop_
_entity_poly.entity_id
_entity_poly.type
_entity_poly.pdbx_seq_one_letter_code
_entity_poly.pdbx_strand_id
1 'polypeptide(L)'
;MRPTALCASLLTAATRSLALTTTTTPYTRLVSSSTKMVDYRELTNQLVTKMKQEDDLRNKAYDRSWELNAALIRVEMAHEEVLSSPDKKELISTLEKEEETLDELFRETALSPAYYNNIVHNPSGDDEITTIHERAPRRGNIDYKMESYARYKAVRHYLNDGLLLSPNAPCFSGARNILTDEEYLGGACIGLCHDLSKIAVSRASNAMSDPTAVQFVQDARDTVSNILQELLEFDWRNSPLRRKYDSTKYALKQLETVMYELSVAGALGGHSLKSEEEGGPKKKRIKVDDENNSDEKDEGKDAEMETSALDTFKQEIAEVKERMDHRDKLRETLIKTSRDSQKAAKNSIFAMHRGNTKSAVQLLLDCENCVRNDLLPIVKEEPTLRGGSFSNVLEEYVEGKLFYCWLHGNGGEESGDSNDNNNDKPAGKILTFDEITLPITVDEYIGGLCDLTGEIGRFAVARGTVRDKESVKICLETSKNIYMAIRMAGKLPGNINKKMNPLKNSIEKMERILYEQSLMEMAGRKFQSSMEEGGFDAED
;
A
#
# COMPACT_ATOMS: atom_id res chain seq x y z
N MET A 1 61.02 16.52 15.97
CA MET A 1 61.71 17.16 17.12
C MET A 1 61.57 18.68 16.99
N ARG A 2 61.11 19.34 18.06
CA ARG A 2 61.02 20.81 18.27
C ARG A 2 59.84 21.54 17.56
N PRO A 3 59.35 22.69 18.08
CA PRO A 3 58.45 22.72 19.23
C PRO A 3 57.31 23.77 19.08
N THR A 4 56.56 23.88 20.16
CA THR A 4 55.42 24.74 20.50
C THR A 4 55.69 26.25 20.59
N ALA A 5 54.59 27.00 20.39
CA ALA A 5 54.07 28.09 21.22
C ALA A 5 54.18 29.58 20.75
N LEU A 6 53.01 30.22 20.89
CA LEU A 6 52.71 31.59 21.29
C LEU A 6 52.98 32.75 20.31
N CYS A 7 51.92 33.48 20.00
CA CYS A 7 52.01 34.94 19.97
C CYS A 7 50.66 35.60 20.32
N ALA A 8 50.76 36.63 21.15
CA ALA A 8 49.69 37.43 21.71
C ALA A 8 49.45 38.71 20.90
N SER A 9 48.21 39.21 20.97
CA SER A 9 47.71 40.59 20.90
C SER A 9 48.58 41.71 20.29
N LEU A 10 47.97 42.52 19.41
CA LEU A 10 47.85 43.99 19.62
C LEU A 10 46.87 44.65 18.63
N LEU A 11 46.19 45.67 19.17
CA LEU A 11 45.16 46.53 18.58
C LEU A 11 45.65 47.33 17.36
N THR A 12 44.73 47.64 16.43
CA THR A 12 44.61 49.01 15.89
C THR A 12 43.18 49.30 15.41
N ALA A 13 42.70 50.50 15.74
CA ALA A 13 41.34 50.98 15.62
C ALA A 13 41.00 51.57 14.23
N ALA A 14 39.71 51.58 13.87
CA ALA A 14 39.14 52.57 12.97
C ALA A 14 37.63 52.79 13.24
N THR A 15 37.27 54.05 13.33
CA THR A 15 36.01 54.66 13.77
C THR A 15 34.94 54.87 12.68
N ARG A 16 33.69 55.15 13.14
CA ARG A 16 32.48 55.70 12.46
C ARG A 16 31.50 54.64 11.97
N SER A 17 30.17 54.73 12.12
CA SER A 17 29.26 55.86 12.38
C SER A 17 27.97 55.31 13.01
N LEU A 18 27.39 56.05 13.98
CA LEU A 18 26.05 55.79 14.51
C LEU A 18 24.99 55.96 13.41
N ALA A 19 24.08 55.01 13.30
CA ALA A 19 22.74 55.20 12.74
C ALA A 19 21.75 54.50 13.68
N LEU A 20 20.81 55.26 14.21
CA LEU A 20 19.68 54.79 15.02
C LEU A 20 18.76 53.91 14.16
N THR A 21 18.43 52.71 14.66
CA THR A 21 17.10 52.12 14.43
C THR A 21 16.66 51.33 15.67
N THR A 22 15.61 51.88 16.25
CA THR A 22 14.70 51.39 17.30
C THR A 22 14.60 49.86 17.47
N THR A 23 15.02 49.37 18.63
CA THR A 23 14.64 48.08 19.20
C THR A 23 13.26 48.15 19.83
N THR A 24 12.27 47.49 19.24
CA THR A 24 10.96 47.24 19.84
C THR A 24 11.03 45.98 20.70
N THR A 25 10.78 46.15 22.00
CA THR A 25 10.64 45.12 23.03
C THR A 25 9.48 44.15 22.74
N PRO A 26 9.58 42.87 23.17
CA PRO A 26 8.47 41.93 23.06
C PRO A 26 7.37 42.27 24.08
N TYR A 27 6.15 42.37 23.57
CA TYR A 27 4.95 42.68 24.32
C TYR A 27 4.61 41.57 25.31
N THR A 28 4.49 41.96 26.57
CA THR A 28 3.84 41.22 27.65
C THR A 28 2.39 40.89 27.25
N ARG A 29 2.09 39.62 26.94
CA ARG A 29 0.70 39.15 26.84
C ARG A 29 0.17 38.89 28.25
N LEU A 30 -0.59 39.86 28.75
CA LEU A 30 -1.49 39.68 29.88
C LEU A 30 -2.43 38.50 29.60
N VAL A 31 -2.36 37.50 30.48
CA VAL A 31 -3.27 36.37 30.56
C VAL A 31 -4.62 36.91 31.01
N SER A 32 -5.51 37.10 30.04
CA SER A 32 -6.95 37.21 30.27
C SER A 32 -7.48 35.78 30.43
N SER A 33 -7.84 35.43 31.66
CA SER A 33 -8.55 34.20 32.01
C SER A 33 -9.97 34.26 31.44
N SER A 34 -10.09 33.85 30.19
CA SER A 34 -11.35 33.49 29.56
C SER A 34 -11.09 32.17 28.84
N THR A 35 -11.87 31.14 29.17
CA THR A 35 -11.79 29.77 28.66
C THR A 35 -11.79 29.78 27.13
N LYS A 36 -10.60 29.85 26.51
CA LYS A 36 -10.47 29.89 25.05
C LYS A 36 -10.65 28.48 24.53
N MET A 37 -11.82 28.28 23.93
CA MET A 37 -12.14 27.24 22.96
C MET A 37 -10.91 26.95 22.08
N VAL A 38 -10.53 25.68 21.96
CA VAL A 38 -9.44 25.21 21.08
C VAL A 38 -9.59 25.81 19.68
N ASP A 39 -8.49 26.25 19.07
CA ASP A 39 -8.51 26.80 17.70
C ASP A 39 -8.61 25.67 16.67
N TYR A 40 -9.82 25.09 16.57
CA TYR A 40 -10.14 24.05 15.58
C TYR A 40 -9.96 24.50 14.13
N ARG A 41 -9.72 25.81 13.89
CA ARG A 41 -9.41 26.31 12.55
C ARG A 41 -8.06 25.79 12.07
N GLU A 42 -7.08 25.69 12.95
CA GLU A 42 -5.76 25.17 12.58
C GLU A 42 -5.84 23.69 12.20
N LEU A 43 -6.49 22.88 13.04
CA LEU A 43 -6.78 21.48 12.74
C LEU A 43 -7.51 21.34 11.39
N THR A 44 -8.55 22.15 11.17
CA THR A 44 -9.33 22.12 9.92
C THR A 44 -8.47 22.50 8.71
N ASN A 45 -7.66 23.56 8.81
CA ASN A 45 -6.80 24.01 7.73
C ASN A 45 -5.74 22.95 7.37
N GLN A 46 -5.11 22.31 8.36
CA GLN A 46 -4.15 21.24 8.13
C GLN A 46 -4.82 20.04 7.44
N LEU A 47 -5.97 19.58 7.95
CA LEU A 47 -6.72 18.47 7.36
C LEU A 47 -7.12 18.76 5.90
N VAL A 48 -7.72 19.92 5.64
CA VAL A 48 -8.11 20.33 4.29
C VAL A 48 -6.91 20.37 3.34
N THR A 49 -5.78 20.91 3.81
CA THR A 49 -4.57 21.05 2.99
C THR A 49 -3.99 19.69 2.64
N LYS A 50 -3.76 18.83 3.64
CA LYS A 50 -3.18 17.49 3.43
C LYS A 50 -4.10 16.60 2.60
N MET A 51 -5.41 16.64 2.83
CA MET A 51 -6.37 15.85 2.03
C MET A 51 -6.45 16.30 0.57
N LYS A 52 -6.39 17.62 0.30
CA LYS A 52 -6.33 18.13 -1.08
C LYS A 52 -5.06 17.66 -1.79
N GLN A 53 -3.91 17.74 -1.12
CA GLN A 53 -2.65 17.26 -1.66
C GLN A 53 -2.72 15.77 -2.03
N GLU A 54 -3.26 14.93 -1.15
CA GLU A 54 -3.44 13.50 -1.43
C GLU A 54 -4.43 13.22 -2.57
N ASP A 55 -5.53 13.99 -2.67
CA ASP A 55 -6.47 13.87 -3.78
C ASP A 55 -5.84 14.30 -5.12
N ASP A 56 -5.08 15.39 -5.13
CA ASP A 56 -4.37 15.87 -6.33
C ASP A 56 -3.34 14.86 -6.83
N LEU A 57 -2.55 14.26 -5.93
CA LEU A 57 -1.61 13.19 -6.27
C LEU A 57 -2.32 11.96 -6.82
N ARG A 58 -3.45 11.58 -6.21
CA ARG A 58 -4.27 10.46 -6.68
C ARG A 58 -4.86 10.72 -8.06
N ASN A 59 -5.40 11.91 -8.31
CA ASN A 59 -5.99 12.28 -9.59
C ASN A 59 -4.92 12.29 -10.69
N LYS A 60 -3.75 12.88 -10.44
CA LYS A 60 -2.60 12.81 -11.37
C LYS A 60 -2.19 11.38 -11.72
N ALA A 61 -2.16 10.48 -10.73
CA ALA A 61 -1.83 9.08 -10.98
C ALA A 61 -2.93 8.36 -11.80
N TYR A 62 -4.21 8.69 -11.58
CA TYR A 62 -5.28 8.17 -12.40
C TYR A 62 -5.20 8.67 -13.85
N ASP A 63 -4.95 9.95 -14.06
CA ASP A 63 -4.77 10.51 -15.40
C ASP A 63 -3.62 9.80 -16.13
N ARG A 64 -2.49 9.57 -15.45
CA ARG A 64 -1.38 8.80 -16.02
C ARG A 64 -1.76 7.35 -16.34
N SER A 65 -2.55 6.71 -15.49
CA SER A 65 -3.06 5.34 -15.76
C SER A 65 -3.93 5.28 -17.02
N TRP A 66 -4.70 6.33 -17.30
CA TRP A 66 -5.46 6.46 -18.54
C TRP A 66 -4.54 6.64 -19.76
N GLU A 67 -3.51 7.49 -19.66
CA GLU A 67 -2.51 7.68 -20.72
C GLU A 67 -1.80 6.36 -21.07
N LEU A 68 -1.34 5.62 -20.05
CA LEU A 68 -0.70 4.31 -20.22
C LEU A 68 -1.62 3.31 -20.91
N ASN A 69 -2.89 3.28 -20.52
CA ASN A 69 -3.87 2.42 -21.17
C ASN A 69 -4.07 2.81 -22.64
N ALA A 70 -4.19 4.10 -22.94
CA ALA A 70 -4.37 4.56 -24.30
C ALA A 70 -3.16 4.20 -25.18
N ALA A 71 -1.94 4.31 -24.65
CA ALA A 71 -0.72 3.90 -25.35
C ALA A 71 -0.69 2.39 -25.63
N LEU A 72 -1.03 1.55 -24.65
CA LEU A 72 -1.13 0.11 -24.85
C LEU A 72 -2.11 -0.25 -25.99
N ILE A 73 -3.31 0.33 -25.96
CA ILE A 73 -4.33 0.07 -26.99
C ILE A 73 -3.88 0.55 -28.36
N ARG A 74 -3.21 1.70 -28.49
CA ARG A 74 -2.69 2.18 -29.79
C ARG A 74 -1.69 1.20 -30.39
N VAL A 75 -0.77 0.69 -29.57
CA VAL A 75 0.21 -0.30 -30.02
C VAL A 75 -0.45 -1.61 -30.42
N GLU A 76 -1.45 -2.08 -29.65
CA GLU A 76 -2.23 -3.26 -30.01
C GLU A 76 -2.94 -3.09 -31.38
N MET A 77 -3.59 -1.93 -31.60
CA MET A 77 -4.23 -1.60 -32.87
C MET A 77 -3.24 -1.53 -34.04
N ALA A 78 -2.10 -0.86 -33.86
CA ALA A 78 -1.08 -0.76 -34.89
C ALA A 78 -0.55 -2.14 -35.31
N HIS A 79 -0.42 -3.05 -34.36
CA HIS A 79 -0.06 -4.44 -34.64
C HIS A 79 -1.14 -5.19 -35.43
N GLU A 80 -2.41 -5.04 -35.06
CA GLU A 80 -3.52 -5.66 -35.81
C GLU A 80 -3.58 -5.15 -37.26
N GLU A 81 -3.27 -3.87 -37.49
CA GLU A 81 -3.15 -3.27 -38.82
C GLU A 81 -2.00 -3.90 -39.63
N VAL A 82 -0.82 -4.07 -39.01
CA VAL A 82 0.33 -4.74 -39.67
C VAL A 82 0.02 -6.19 -40.04
N LEU A 83 -0.72 -6.91 -39.18
CA LEU A 83 -1.10 -8.31 -39.43
C LEU A 83 -2.15 -8.45 -40.55
N SER A 84 -3.05 -7.46 -40.69
CA SER A 84 -4.16 -7.48 -41.65
C SER A 84 -3.82 -6.87 -43.02
N SER A 85 -2.75 -6.08 -43.14
CA SER A 85 -2.38 -5.39 -44.38
C SER A 85 -1.36 -6.17 -45.25
N PRO A 86 -1.53 -6.18 -46.59
CA PRO A 86 -0.54 -6.72 -47.52
C PRO A 86 0.67 -5.78 -47.73
N ASP A 87 0.51 -4.46 -47.54
CA ASP A 87 1.61 -3.48 -47.59
C ASP A 87 2.03 -3.13 -46.16
N LYS A 88 3.19 -3.65 -45.75
CA LYS A 88 3.63 -3.65 -44.36
C LYS A 88 4.68 -2.58 -44.06
N LYS A 89 5.33 -2.00 -45.07
CA LYS A 89 6.57 -1.22 -44.83
C LYS A 89 6.32 0.06 -44.06
N GLU A 90 5.28 0.82 -44.42
CA GLU A 90 4.90 2.04 -43.72
C GLU A 90 4.27 1.73 -42.35
N LEU A 91 3.44 0.68 -42.26
CA LEU A 91 2.79 0.27 -41.02
C LEU A 91 3.76 -0.26 -39.96
N ILE A 92 4.82 -0.97 -40.36
CA ILE A 92 5.90 -1.39 -39.45
C ILE A 92 6.59 -0.16 -38.85
N SER A 93 6.87 0.86 -39.66
CA SER A 93 7.47 2.09 -39.15
C SER A 93 6.56 2.84 -38.16
N THR A 94 5.24 2.82 -38.39
CA THR A 94 4.26 3.37 -37.44
C THR A 94 4.23 2.55 -36.15
N LEU A 95 4.23 1.23 -36.26
CA LEU A 95 4.23 0.33 -35.11
C LEU A 95 5.48 0.53 -34.24
N GLU A 96 6.67 0.58 -34.84
CA GLU A 96 7.93 0.81 -34.13
C GLU A 96 7.90 2.12 -33.32
N LYS A 97 7.30 3.18 -33.88
CA LYS A 97 7.13 4.46 -33.18
C LYS A 97 6.15 4.38 -32.01
N GLU A 98 5.03 3.67 -32.18
CA GLU A 98 4.07 3.49 -31.08
C GLU A 98 4.70 2.62 -29.97
N GLU A 99 5.49 1.60 -30.31
CA GLU A 99 6.24 0.79 -29.32
C GLU A 99 7.31 1.60 -28.59
N GLU A 100 8.07 2.46 -29.28
CA GLU A 100 9.04 3.38 -28.67
C GLU A 100 8.34 4.36 -27.72
N THR A 101 7.23 4.95 -28.17
CA THR A 101 6.41 5.86 -27.35
C THR A 101 5.85 5.15 -26.10
N LEU A 102 5.41 3.90 -26.24
CA LEU A 102 4.95 3.08 -25.13
C LEU A 102 6.08 2.86 -24.11
N ASP A 103 7.25 2.44 -24.57
CA ASP A 103 8.40 2.16 -23.70
C ASP A 103 8.88 3.39 -22.94
N GLU A 104 8.93 4.55 -23.63
CA GLU A 104 9.26 5.83 -23.02
C GLU A 104 8.23 6.21 -21.94
N LEU A 105 6.93 6.13 -22.26
CA LEU A 105 5.85 6.48 -21.34
C LEU A 105 5.86 5.63 -20.06
N PHE A 106 6.07 4.33 -20.19
CA PHE A 106 6.17 3.40 -19.07
C PHE A 106 7.43 3.65 -18.23
N ARG A 107 8.57 3.90 -18.87
CA ARG A 107 9.82 4.25 -18.21
C ARG A 107 9.71 5.56 -17.43
N GLU A 108 9.21 6.62 -18.04
CA GLU A 108 8.95 7.91 -17.37
C GLU A 108 8.06 7.73 -16.14
N THR A 109 7.02 6.90 -16.26
CA THR A 109 6.11 6.62 -15.13
C THR A 109 6.85 5.92 -14.00
N ALA A 110 7.66 4.90 -14.31
CA ALA A 110 8.42 4.16 -13.31
C ALA A 110 9.50 5.02 -12.63
N LEU A 111 10.02 6.04 -13.32
CA LEU A 111 11.06 6.93 -12.79
C LEU A 111 10.51 8.18 -12.09
N SER A 112 9.21 8.43 -12.17
CA SER A 112 8.59 9.63 -11.58
C SER A 112 8.09 9.38 -10.15
N PRO A 113 8.60 10.12 -9.14
CA PRO A 113 8.14 9.94 -7.76
C PRO A 113 6.66 10.26 -7.53
N ALA A 114 6.05 11.05 -8.41
CA ALA A 114 4.67 11.49 -8.31
C ALA A 114 3.64 10.35 -8.35
N TYR A 115 4.03 9.18 -8.90
CA TYR A 115 3.15 8.03 -9.09
C TYR A 115 3.28 6.95 -8.02
N TYR A 116 4.10 7.21 -6.99
CA TYR A 116 4.35 6.29 -5.91
C TYR A 116 3.80 6.82 -4.59
N ASN A 117 3.44 5.89 -3.72
CA ASN A 117 3.16 6.19 -2.33
C ASN A 117 4.43 5.89 -1.52
N ASN A 118 5.27 6.90 -1.32
CA ASN A 118 6.54 6.77 -0.59
C ASN A 118 6.27 6.91 0.91
N ILE A 119 5.79 5.82 1.52
CA ILE A 119 5.19 5.88 2.85
C ILE A 119 6.19 5.82 4.02
N VAL A 120 7.41 6.28 3.79
CA VAL A 120 8.38 6.56 4.84
C VAL A 120 8.56 8.07 4.90
N HIS A 121 7.60 8.75 5.51
CA HIS A 121 7.75 10.17 5.83
C HIS A 121 9.01 10.35 6.67
N ASN A 122 9.91 11.23 6.21
CA ASN A 122 11.01 11.67 7.03
C ASN A 122 10.39 12.49 8.18
N PRO A 123 10.66 12.20 9.45
CA PRO A 123 10.09 12.96 10.59
C PRO A 123 10.42 14.46 10.58
N SER A 124 11.23 14.94 9.64
CA SER A 124 11.65 16.34 9.49
C SER A 124 10.68 17.19 8.65
N GLY A 125 9.67 16.61 7.99
CA GLY A 125 8.65 17.37 7.24
C GLY A 125 9.11 18.02 5.92
N ASP A 126 10.40 17.96 5.59
CA ASP A 126 10.96 18.37 4.30
C ASP A 126 10.72 17.27 3.23
N ASP A 127 9.46 17.00 2.90
CA ASP A 127 9.08 15.96 1.92
C ASP A 127 9.17 16.51 0.47
N GLU A 128 10.39 16.77 0.00
CA GLU A 128 10.68 16.56 -1.42
C GLU A 128 11.06 15.08 -1.57
N ILE A 129 10.10 14.26 -1.99
CA ILE A 129 10.36 12.87 -2.37
C ILE A 129 11.26 12.90 -3.62
N THR A 130 12.57 12.92 -3.41
CA THR A 130 13.57 12.89 -4.48
C THR A 130 13.99 11.47 -4.83
N THR A 131 13.83 10.53 -3.91
CA THR A 131 14.22 9.11 -4.08
C THR A 131 13.04 8.17 -3.93
N ILE A 132 12.77 7.39 -4.97
CA ILE A 132 11.69 6.40 -5.00
C ILE A 132 12.21 5.09 -4.44
N HIS A 133 11.53 4.53 -3.44
CA HIS A 133 11.85 3.19 -2.96
C HIS A 133 11.64 2.14 -4.07
N GLU A 134 12.51 1.14 -4.17
CA GLU A 134 12.43 0.10 -5.21
C GLU A 134 11.08 -0.63 -5.19
N ARG A 135 10.52 -0.81 -3.99
CA ARG A 135 9.24 -1.47 -3.74
C ARG A 135 8.11 -0.54 -3.27
N ALA A 136 8.21 0.76 -3.54
CA ALA A 136 7.11 1.66 -3.19
C ALA A 136 5.82 1.25 -3.93
N PRO A 137 4.67 1.17 -3.25
CA PRO A 137 3.39 0.90 -3.90
C PRO A 137 3.03 2.04 -4.86
N ARG A 138 2.49 1.69 -6.03
CA ARG A 138 2.05 2.66 -7.04
C ARG A 138 0.65 3.20 -6.72
N ARG A 139 0.39 4.43 -7.17
CA ARG A 139 -0.91 5.10 -7.05
C ARG A 139 -1.74 4.89 -8.32
N GLY A 140 -3.05 5.18 -8.25
CA GLY A 140 -3.90 5.35 -9.44
C GLY A 140 -4.08 4.12 -10.34
N ASN A 141 -3.99 2.90 -9.80
CA ASN A 141 -4.04 1.64 -10.58
C ASN A 141 -2.93 1.50 -11.63
N ILE A 142 -1.80 2.19 -11.46
CA ILE A 142 -0.67 2.11 -12.39
C ILE A 142 -0.05 0.70 -12.36
N ASP A 143 -0.09 0.01 -11.22
CA ASP A 143 0.32 -1.38 -11.05
C ASP A 143 -0.34 -2.33 -12.07
N TYR A 144 -1.65 -2.22 -12.28
CA TYR A 144 -2.36 -3.00 -13.30
C TYR A 144 -1.90 -2.68 -14.73
N LYS A 145 -1.49 -1.44 -14.99
CA LYS A 145 -0.97 -1.02 -16.30
C LYS A 145 0.45 -1.53 -16.51
N MET A 146 1.30 -1.49 -15.48
CA MET A 146 2.63 -2.11 -15.51
C MET A 146 2.54 -3.62 -15.80
N GLU A 147 1.60 -4.31 -15.15
CA GLU A 147 1.35 -5.73 -15.43
C GLU A 147 0.91 -5.95 -16.89
N SER A 148 0.04 -5.08 -17.41
CA SER A 148 -0.44 -5.17 -18.80
C SER A 148 0.68 -4.91 -19.82
N TYR A 149 1.60 -4.00 -19.51
CA TYR A 149 2.81 -3.76 -20.29
C TYR A 149 3.77 -4.95 -20.28
N ALA A 150 4.01 -5.55 -19.11
CA ALA A 150 4.81 -6.76 -18.98
C ALA A 150 4.23 -7.91 -19.83
N ARG A 151 2.91 -8.09 -19.74
CA ARG A 151 2.14 -9.06 -20.53
C ARG A 151 2.30 -8.82 -22.03
N TYR A 152 2.08 -7.59 -22.47
CA TYR A 152 2.23 -7.19 -23.87
C TYR A 152 3.64 -7.53 -24.40
N LYS A 153 4.69 -7.10 -23.69
CA LYS A 153 6.09 -7.37 -24.09
C LYS A 153 6.42 -8.86 -24.10
N ALA A 154 5.95 -9.62 -23.12
CA ALA A 154 6.19 -11.05 -23.05
C ALA A 154 5.53 -11.82 -24.20
N VAL A 155 4.26 -11.49 -24.54
CA VAL A 155 3.58 -12.10 -25.70
C VAL A 155 4.34 -11.80 -26.99
N ARG A 156 4.80 -10.56 -27.17
CA ARG A 156 5.56 -10.18 -28.37
C ARG A 156 6.89 -10.89 -28.49
N HIS A 157 7.66 -10.93 -27.41
CA HIS A 157 8.91 -11.65 -27.40
C HIS A 157 8.71 -13.13 -27.69
N TYR A 158 7.72 -13.77 -27.05
CA TYR A 158 7.43 -15.18 -27.29
C TYR A 158 6.99 -15.47 -28.72
N LEU A 159 6.14 -14.63 -29.31
CA LEU A 159 5.68 -14.84 -30.70
C LEU A 159 6.79 -14.67 -31.74
N ASN A 160 7.81 -13.87 -31.44
CA ASN A 160 8.94 -13.64 -32.34
C ASN A 160 10.05 -14.68 -32.15
N ASP A 161 10.39 -14.97 -30.90
CA ASP A 161 11.62 -15.69 -30.55
C ASP A 161 11.34 -17.10 -29.98
N GLY A 162 10.09 -17.41 -29.61
CA GLY A 162 9.73 -18.67 -28.94
C GLY A 162 10.19 -18.77 -27.49
N LEU A 163 10.79 -17.72 -26.94
CA LEU A 163 11.42 -17.71 -25.62
C LEU A 163 10.65 -16.89 -24.59
N LEU A 164 10.90 -17.20 -23.31
CA LEU A 164 10.37 -16.43 -22.19
C LEU A 164 11.18 -15.15 -21.97
N LEU A 165 10.47 -14.05 -21.77
CA LEU A 165 11.09 -12.74 -21.56
C LEU A 165 11.61 -12.63 -20.13
N SER A 166 12.93 -12.52 -19.96
CA SER A 166 13.58 -12.35 -18.65
C SER A 166 13.06 -11.11 -17.89
N PRO A 167 12.93 -11.17 -16.54
CA PRO A 167 12.63 -10.00 -15.72
C PRO A 167 13.73 -8.91 -15.81
N ASN A 168 14.94 -9.29 -16.20
CA ASN A 168 16.09 -8.41 -16.39
C ASN A 168 16.23 -7.92 -17.84
N ALA A 169 15.22 -8.14 -18.69
CA ALA A 169 15.26 -7.70 -20.08
C ALA A 169 15.47 -6.16 -20.17
N PRO A 170 16.12 -5.65 -21.23
CA PRO A 170 16.38 -4.22 -21.39
C PRO A 170 15.13 -3.34 -21.39
N CYS A 171 13.97 -3.87 -21.78
CA CYS A 171 12.68 -3.17 -21.72
C CYS A 171 12.11 -3.05 -20.30
N PHE A 172 12.58 -3.86 -19.36
CA PHE A 172 12.21 -3.82 -17.94
C PHE A 172 13.30 -3.20 -17.06
N SER A 173 14.49 -2.98 -17.63
CA SER A 173 15.67 -2.51 -16.93
C SER A 173 16.04 -1.07 -17.29
N GLY A 174 16.59 -0.32 -16.33
CA GLY A 174 16.98 1.07 -16.51
C GLY A 174 17.81 1.57 -15.32
N ALA A 175 17.64 2.85 -14.95
CA ALA A 175 18.21 3.37 -13.70
C ALA A 175 17.68 2.63 -12.45
N ARG A 176 16.51 2.01 -12.56
CA ARG A 176 15.90 1.05 -11.65
C ARG A 176 15.01 0.10 -12.47
N ASN A 177 14.58 -0.99 -11.85
CA ASN A 177 13.60 -1.89 -12.46
C ASN A 177 12.28 -1.14 -12.70
N ILE A 178 11.77 -1.26 -13.92
CA ILE A 178 10.50 -0.66 -14.35
C ILE A 178 9.34 -1.41 -13.71
N LEU A 179 9.46 -2.73 -13.60
CA LEU A 179 8.45 -3.62 -13.01
C LEU A 179 8.88 -4.07 -11.61
N THR A 180 7.88 -4.31 -10.77
CA THR A 180 8.03 -5.11 -9.56
C THR A 180 7.94 -6.60 -9.88
N ASP A 181 8.42 -7.44 -8.97
CA ASP A 181 8.32 -8.90 -9.06
C ASP A 181 6.86 -9.35 -9.30
N GLU A 182 5.89 -8.75 -8.61
CA GLU A 182 4.47 -9.08 -8.78
C GLU A 182 3.91 -8.67 -10.15
N GLU A 183 4.31 -7.50 -10.66
CA GLU A 183 3.88 -7.00 -11.97
C GLU A 183 4.44 -7.88 -13.08
N TYR A 184 5.71 -8.30 -12.95
CA TYR A 184 6.34 -9.24 -13.88
C TYR A 184 5.66 -10.62 -13.85
N LEU A 185 5.53 -11.25 -12.68
CA LEU A 185 4.89 -12.56 -12.55
C LEU A 185 3.42 -12.53 -13.01
N GLY A 186 2.69 -11.48 -12.67
CA GLY A 186 1.31 -11.29 -13.07
C GLY A 186 1.14 -11.15 -14.58
N GLY A 187 2.01 -10.38 -15.23
CA GLY A 187 1.91 -10.06 -16.65
C GLY A 187 2.67 -11.02 -17.55
N ALA A 188 4.00 -11.06 -17.38
CA ALA A 188 4.92 -11.77 -18.26
C ALA A 188 4.91 -13.30 -18.06
N CYS A 189 4.47 -13.80 -16.90
CA CYS A 189 4.31 -15.23 -16.68
C CYS A 189 2.84 -15.66 -16.73
N ILE A 190 2.03 -15.24 -15.75
CA ILE A 190 0.63 -15.70 -15.63
C ILE A 190 -0.22 -15.16 -16.79
N GLY A 191 -0.11 -13.86 -17.09
CA GLY A 191 -0.83 -13.22 -18.19
C GLY A 191 -0.50 -13.84 -19.55
N LEU A 192 0.79 -14.10 -19.79
CA LEU A 192 1.29 -14.79 -20.98
C LEU A 192 0.64 -16.16 -21.16
N CYS A 193 0.52 -16.99 -20.11
CA CYS A 193 -0.11 -18.31 -20.23
C CYS A 193 -1.54 -18.23 -20.79
N HIS A 194 -2.32 -17.22 -20.37
CA HIS A 194 -3.68 -17.01 -20.88
C HIS A 194 -3.70 -16.54 -22.34
N ASP A 195 -2.75 -15.69 -22.73
CA ASP A 195 -2.64 -15.26 -24.13
C ASP A 195 -2.23 -16.41 -25.03
N LEU A 196 -1.24 -17.20 -24.63
CA LEU A 196 -0.82 -18.39 -25.39
C LEU A 196 -1.97 -19.36 -25.59
N SER A 197 -2.78 -19.60 -24.55
CA SER A 197 -4.00 -20.41 -24.67
C SER A 197 -4.99 -19.82 -25.70
N LYS A 198 -5.26 -18.51 -25.63
CA LYS A 198 -6.16 -17.84 -26.56
C LYS A 198 -5.65 -17.87 -28.00
N ILE A 199 -4.36 -17.61 -28.20
CA ILE A 199 -3.70 -17.63 -29.52
C ILE A 199 -3.71 -19.05 -30.08
N ALA A 200 -3.41 -20.06 -29.26
CA ALA A 200 -3.45 -21.47 -29.65
C ALA A 200 -4.83 -21.88 -30.17
N VAL A 201 -5.92 -21.50 -29.51
CA VAL A 201 -7.29 -21.76 -30.01
C VAL A 201 -7.53 -21.10 -31.37
N SER A 202 -7.09 -19.84 -31.53
CA SER A 202 -7.25 -19.11 -32.79
C SER A 202 -6.45 -19.74 -33.93
N ARG A 203 -5.22 -20.18 -33.67
CA ARG A 203 -4.37 -20.86 -34.66
C ARG A 203 -4.88 -22.25 -34.98
N ALA A 204 -5.32 -23.01 -33.98
CA ALA A 204 -5.93 -24.33 -34.15
C ALA A 204 -7.19 -24.27 -35.02
N SER A 205 -7.99 -23.21 -34.89
CA SER A 205 -9.17 -22.97 -35.75
C SER A 205 -8.80 -22.82 -37.24
N ASN A 206 -7.56 -22.45 -37.53
CA ASN A 206 -7.00 -22.31 -38.88
C ASN A 206 -5.96 -23.39 -39.21
N ALA A 207 -5.90 -24.50 -38.46
CA ALA A 207 -4.85 -25.51 -38.61
C ALA A 207 -4.79 -26.17 -39.99
N MET A 208 -5.88 -26.13 -40.77
CA MET A 208 -5.88 -26.62 -42.15
C MET A 208 -5.06 -25.72 -43.11
N SER A 209 -4.95 -24.42 -42.82
CA SER A 209 -4.23 -23.44 -43.63
C SER A 209 -2.93 -22.95 -42.98
N ASP A 210 -2.75 -23.16 -41.67
CA ASP A 210 -1.53 -22.86 -40.92
C ASP A 210 -0.78 -24.18 -40.58
N PRO A 211 0.27 -24.55 -41.35
CA PRO A 211 1.03 -25.78 -41.13
C PRO A 211 1.82 -25.77 -39.82
N THR A 212 2.01 -24.60 -39.21
CA THR A 212 2.75 -24.43 -37.94
C THR A 212 1.84 -24.38 -36.72
N ALA A 213 0.51 -24.44 -36.90
CA ALA A 213 -0.46 -24.35 -35.81
C ALA A 213 -0.27 -25.46 -34.77
N VAL A 214 -0.05 -26.71 -35.21
CA VAL A 214 0.09 -27.87 -34.31
C VAL A 214 1.36 -27.74 -33.47
N GLN A 215 2.48 -27.39 -34.11
CA GLN A 215 3.75 -27.17 -33.43
C GLN A 215 3.63 -26.02 -32.42
N PHE A 216 3.05 -24.90 -32.82
CA PHE A 216 2.83 -23.77 -31.91
C PHE A 216 1.99 -24.15 -30.69
N VAL A 217 0.90 -24.92 -30.86
CA VAL A 217 0.06 -25.38 -29.74
C VAL A 217 0.87 -26.28 -28.80
N GLN A 218 1.77 -27.11 -29.34
CA GLN A 218 2.69 -27.94 -28.57
C GLN A 218 3.67 -27.10 -27.76
N ASP A 219 4.37 -26.17 -28.41
CA ASP A 219 5.38 -25.32 -27.75
C ASP A 219 4.73 -24.43 -26.69
N ALA A 220 3.55 -23.89 -26.98
CA ALA A 220 2.76 -23.11 -26.04
C ALA A 220 2.34 -23.94 -24.81
N ARG A 221 1.89 -25.19 -25.00
CA ARG A 221 1.57 -26.11 -23.91
C ARG A 221 2.80 -26.35 -23.03
N ASP A 222 3.94 -26.66 -23.63
CA ASP A 222 5.18 -26.99 -22.91
C ASP A 222 5.71 -25.79 -22.14
N THR A 223 5.69 -24.61 -22.75
CA THR A 223 6.03 -23.35 -22.08
C THR A 223 5.11 -23.08 -20.89
N VAL A 224 3.79 -23.20 -21.05
CA VAL A 224 2.84 -22.99 -19.95
C VAL A 224 3.01 -24.03 -18.84
N SER A 225 3.33 -25.27 -19.19
CA SER A 225 3.65 -26.32 -18.22
C SER A 225 4.91 -25.96 -17.42
N ASN A 226 5.97 -25.50 -18.08
CA ASN A 226 7.20 -25.09 -17.44
C ASN A 226 6.98 -23.89 -16.50
N ILE A 227 6.28 -22.85 -16.95
CA ILE A 227 5.90 -21.71 -16.08
C ILE A 227 5.12 -22.21 -14.87
N LEU A 228 4.14 -23.09 -15.06
CA LEU A 228 3.32 -23.60 -13.96
C LEU A 228 4.14 -24.41 -12.95
N GLN A 229 5.14 -25.17 -13.41
CA GLN A 229 6.06 -25.90 -12.55
C GLN A 229 6.84 -24.95 -11.63
N GLU A 230 7.40 -23.87 -12.16
CA GLU A 230 8.11 -22.88 -11.34
C GLU A 230 7.14 -22.16 -10.39
N LEU A 231 5.95 -21.79 -10.87
CA LEU A 231 4.93 -21.13 -10.03
C LEU A 231 4.41 -22.03 -8.91
N LEU A 232 4.50 -23.36 -9.02
CA LEU A 232 4.09 -24.28 -7.95
C LEU A 232 4.99 -24.20 -6.71
N GLU A 233 6.22 -23.70 -6.86
CA GLU A 233 7.16 -23.60 -5.75
C GLU A 233 6.87 -22.42 -4.80
N PHE A 234 6.09 -21.45 -5.25
CA PHE A 234 5.76 -20.24 -4.48
C PHE A 234 4.67 -20.49 -3.43
N ASP A 235 4.78 -19.84 -2.26
CA ASP A 235 3.64 -19.73 -1.33
C ASP A 235 2.70 -18.59 -1.74
N TRP A 236 1.58 -18.95 -2.37
CA TRP A 236 0.57 -18.00 -2.82
C TRP A 236 -0.46 -17.61 -1.75
N ARG A 237 -0.46 -18.18 -0.54
CA ARG A 237 -1.56 -17.99 0.44
C ARG A 237 -1.87 -16.52 0.72
N ASN A 238 -0.82 -15.72 0.82
CA ASN A 238 -0.86 -14.31 1.20
C ASN A 238 -0.71 -13.35 0.01
N SER A 239 -0.58 -13.87 -1.22
CA SER A 239 -0.26 -13.10 -2.42
C SER A 239 -1.52 -12.61 -3.16
N PRO A 240 -1.51 -11.35 -3.68
CA PRO A 240 -2.60 -10.86 -4.53
C PRO A 240 -2.72 -11.65 -5.84
N LEU A 241 -1.66 -12.35 -6.26
CA LEU A 241 -1.63 -13.16 -7.48
C LEU A 241 -2.28 -14.53 -7.29
N ARG A 242 -2.69 -14.94 -6.07
CA ARG A 242 -3.24 -16.28 -5.80
C ARG A 242 -4.32 -16.73 -6.78
N ARG A 243 -5.29 -15.84 -7.02
CA ARG A 243 -6.42 -16.14 -7.93
C ARG A 243 -5.97 -16.23 -9.39
N LYS A 244 -5.02 -15.36 -9.79
CA LYS A 244 -4.45 -15.36 -11.14
C LYS A 244 -3.63 -16.64 -11.36
N TYR A 245 -2.79 -17.01 -10.41
CA TYR A 245 -2.04 -18.27 -10.42
C TYR A 245 -2.98 -19.49 -10.55
N ASP A 246 -4.03 -19.58 -9.73
CA ASP A 246 -4.96 -20.71 -9.81
C ASP A 246 -5.63 -20.79 -11.19
N SER A 247 -5.82 -19.65 -11.85
CA SER A 247 -6.40 -19.61 -13.20
C SER A 247 -5.48 -20.15 -14.30
N THR A 248 -4.16 -20.15 -14.10
CA THR A 248 -3.16 -20.67 -15.06
C THR A 248 -3.38 -22.15 -15.38
N LYS A 249 -3.89 -22.92 -14.40
CA LYS A 249 -4.24 -24.35 -14.58
C LYS A 249 -5.29 -24.56 -15.67
N TYR A 250 -6.22 -23.61 -15.83
CA TYR A 250 -7.23 -23.67 -16.89
C TYR A 250 -6.64 -23.36 -18.27
N ALA A 251 -5.66 -22.44 -18.35
CA ALA A 251 -4.94 -22.17 -19.59
C ALA A 251 -4.18 -23.41 -20.07
N LEU A 252 -3.45 -24.10 -19.18
CA LEU A 252 -2.77 -25.36 -19.52
C LEU A 252 -3.77 -26.42 -20.00
N LYS A 253 -4.86 -26.63 -19.25
CA LYS A 253 -5.89 -27.60 -19.63
C LYS A 253 -6.52 -27.30 -20.99
N GLN A 254 -6.72 -26.02 -21.31
CA GLN A 254 -7.25 -25.60 -22.60
C GLN A 254 -6.28 -25.96 -23.73
N LEU A 255 -4.98 -25.70 -23.55
CA LEU A 255 -3.93 -26.10 -24.51
C LEU A 255 -3.88 -27.61 -24.72
N GLU A 256 -3.92 -28.40 -23.65
CA GLU A 256 -3.98 -29.88 -23.71
C GLU A 256 -5.23 -30.36 -24.47
N THR A 257 -6.37 -29.71 -24.24
CA THR A 257 -7.64 -30.04 -24.91
C THR A 257 -7.55 -29.75 -26.41
N VAL A 258 -7.08 -28.56 -26.79
CA VAL A 258 -6.92 -28.17 -28.20
C VAL A 258 -5.94 -29.11 -28.91
N MET A 259 -4.83 -29.46 -28.26
CA MET A 259 -3.87 -30.41 -28.82
C MET A 259 -4.50 -31.80 -29.05
N TYR A 260 -5.26 -32.30 -28.07
CA TYR A 260 -5.99 -33.56 -28.21
C TYR A 260 -7.00 -33.51 -29.36
N GLU A 261 -7.78 -32.42 -29.45
CA GLU A 261 -8.75 -32.22 -30.54
C GLU A 261 -8.10 -32.19 -31.92
N LEU A 262 -6.95 -31.51 -32.06
CA LEU A 262 -6.16 -31.50 -33.30
C LEU A 262 -5.65 -32.91 -33.67
N SER A 263 -5.18 -33.67 -32.67
CA SER A 263 -4.76 -35.06 -32.87
C SER A 263 -5.91 -35.95 -33.33
N VAL A 264 -7.10 -35.82 -32.72
CA VAL A 264 -8.30 -36.58 -33.12
C VAL A 264 -8.79 -36.18 -34.50
N ALA A 265 -8.69 -34.90 -34.86
CA ALA A 265 -9.09 -34.38 -36.17
C ALA A 265 -8.14 -34.80 -37.31
N GLY A 266 -7.04 -35.51 -37.02
CA GLY A 266 -6.07 -35.94 -38.01
C GLY A 266 -5.18 -34.82 -38.53
N ALA A 267 -5.11 -33.68 -37.83
CA ALA A 267 -4.19 -32.58 -38.11
C ALA A 267 -2.77 -32.92 -37.61
N LEU A 268 -2.28 -34.12 -37.92
CA LEU A 268 -0.89 -34.51 -37.64
C LEU A 268 0.00 -33.74 -38.62
N GLY A 269 0.80 -32.82 -38.08
CA GLY A 269 1.78 -32.05 -38.84
C GLY A 269 2.59 -32.95 -39.78
N GLY A 270 2.45 -32.70 -41.07
CA GLY A 270 3.35 -33.18 -42.11
C GLY A 270 3.77 -34.66 -42.04
N HIS A 271 2.83 -35.60 -42.19
CA HIS A 271 3.04 -36.84 -42.97
C HIS A 271 1.66 -37.34 -43.41
N SER A 272 1.42 -37.28 -44.71
CA SER A 272 0.21 -37.84 -45.32
C SER A 272 0.18 -39.34 -45.05
N LEU A 273 -0.61 -39.76 -44.06
CA LEU A 273 -1.10 -41.13 -43.99
C LEU A 273 -2.04 -41.29 -45.19
N LYS A 274 -1.52 -41.92 -46.25
CA LYS A 274 -2.36 -42.48 -47.30
C LYS A 274 -3.36 -43.41 -46.63
N SER A 275 -4.62 -43.14 -46.93
CA SER A 275 -5.77 -43.98 -46.64
C SER A 275 -5.53 -45.43 -47.02
N GLU A 276 -5.68 -46.35 -46.06
CA GLU A 276 -6.19 -47.68 -46.34
C GLU A 276 -7.34 -47.99 -45.37
N GLU A 277 -8.43 -48.44 -45.96
CA GLU A 277 -9.71 -48.78 -45.35
C GLU A 277 -9.65 -50.06 -44.48
N GLU A 278 -10.59 -50.09 -43.53
CA GLU A 278 -11.20 -51.27 -42.88
C GLU A 278 -10.44 -52.08 -41.81
N GLY A 279 -11.01 -52.10 -40.59
CA GLY A 279 -11.19 -53.36 -39.84
C GLY A 279 -10.77 -53.45 -38.37
N GLY A 280 -11.56 -52.85 -37.46
CA GLY A 280 -11.86 -53.41 -36.11
C GLY A 280 -10.76 -53.46 -35.02
N PRO A 281 -11.13 -53.55 -33.73
CA PRO A 281 -10.25 -53.15 -32.62
C PRO A 281 -9.39 -54.31 -32.10
N LYS A 282 -8.07 -54.06 -31.95
CA LYS A 282 -7.21 -54.92 -31.11
C LYS A 282 -6.33 -54.09 -30.17
N LYS A 283 -6.66 -54.19 -28.88
CA LYS A 283 -5.72 -53.96 -27.76
C LYS A 283 -4.47 -54.82 -27.96
N LYS A 284 -3.29 -54.21 -27.99
CA LYS A 284 -2.04 -54.84 -27.54
C LYS A 284 -1.03 -53.78 -27.10
N ARG A 285 -0.66 -53.86 -25.81
CA ARG A 285 0.55 -53.25 -25.21
C ARG A 285 1.80 -53.84 -25.87
N ILE A 286 2.75 -53.00 -26.29
CA ILE A 286 4.19 -53.30 -26.47
C ILE A 286 4.90 -51.96 -26.22
N LYS A 287 5.59 -51.77 -25.08
CA LYS A 287 6.97 -52.16 -24.72
C LYS A 287 8.02 -51.30 -25.42
N VAL A 288 8.67 -50.47 -24.59
CA VAL A 288 9.92 -49.74 -24.81
C VAL A 288 10.99 -50.71 -25.30
N ASP A 289 11.72 -50.33 -26.35
CA ASP A 289 13.13 -50.66 -26.54
C ASP A 289 13.76 -49.58 -27.44
N ASP A 290 14.89 -49.05 -26.96
CA ASP A 290 15.86 -48.21 -27.65
C ASP A 290 16.34 -48.87 -28.95
N GLU A 291 16.56 -48.07 -30.01
CA GLU A 291 17.86 -48.04 -30.69
C GLU A 291 17.93 -46.92 -31.74
N ASN A 292 19.10 -46.28 -31.75
CA ASN A 292 19.55 -45.18 -32.58
C ASN A 292 19.34 -45.41 -34.08
N ASN A 293 18.90 -44.36 -34.78
CA ASN A 293 19.34 -44.13 -36.15
C ASN A 293 19.70 -42.66 -36.33
N SER A 294 20.99 -42.43 -36.55
CA SER A 294 21.63 -41.15 -36.80
C SER A 294 21.33 -40.66 -38.20
N ASP A 295 20.56 -39.59 -38.32
CA ASP A 295 20.63 -38.68 -39.47
C ASP A 295 21.05 -37.31 -38.94
N GLU A 296 22.34 -37.00 -39.11
CA GLU A 296 22.92 -35.69 -38.84
C GLU A 296 22.25 -34.63 -39.72
N LYS A 297 21.40 -33.81 -39.10
CA LYS A 297 21.07 -32.48 -39.56
C LYS A 297 21.14 -31.54 -38.37
N ASP A 298 22.02 -30.54 -38.50
CA ASP A 298 22.08 -29.19 -37.91
C ASP A 298 21.04 -28.74 -36.84
N GLU A 299 20.67 -29.58 -35.86
CA GLU A 299 19.71 -29.28 -34.77
C GLU A 299 20.40 -29.03 -33.41
N GLY A 300 21.73 -29.24 -33.33
CA GLY A 300 22.46 -29.25 -32.05
C GLY A 300 22.68 -27.88 -31.40
N LYS A 301 22.65 -26.78 -32.16
CA LYS A 301 22.88 -25.43 -31.60
C LYS A 301 21.62 -24.79 -31.01
N ASP A 302 20.47 -25.03 -31.65
CA ASP A 302 19.22 -24.39 -31.24
C ASP A 302 18.66 -25.06 -29.97
N ALA A 303 18.79 -26.39 -29.84
CA ALA A 303 18.42 -27.12 -28.62
C ALA A 303 19.31 -26.79 -27.40
N GLU A 304 20.62 -26.59 -27.59
CA GLU A 304 21.52 -26.14 -26.51
C GLU A 304 21.23 -24.70 -26.06
N MET A 305 20.85 -23.82 -26.99
CA MET A 305 20.49 -22.43 -26.68
C MET A 305 19.14 -22.33 -25.95
N GLU A 306 18.15 -23.11 -26.37
CA GLU A 306 16.80 -23.14 -25.78
C GLU A 306 16.82 -23.74 -24.36
N THR A 307 17.59 -24.80 -24.14
CA THR A 307 17.80 -25.39 -22.81
C THR A 307 18.52 -24.41 -21.87
N SER A 308 19.57 -23.73 -22.35
CA SER A 308 20.27 -22.69 -21.58
C SER A 308 19.37 -21.49 -21.23
N ALA A 309 18.48 -21.07 -22.14
CA ALA A 309 17.56 -19.95 -21.90
C ALA A 309 16.50 -20.32 -20.85
N LEU A 310 15.95 -21.53 -20.93
CA LEU A 310 15.00 -22.05 -19.93
C LEU A 310 15.65 -22.17 -18.55
N ASP A 311 16.88 -22.68 -18.46
CA ASP A 311 17.60 -22.77 -17.19
C ASP A 311 17.88 -21.40 -16.57
N THR A 312 18.22 -20.40 -17.41
CA THR A 312 18.37 -19.01 -16.98
C THR A 312 17.06 -18.46 -16.42
N PHE A 313 15.95 -18.67 -17.11
CA PHE A 313 14.63 -18.25 -16.65
C PHE A 313 14.27 -18.88 -15.29
N LYS A 314 14.52 -20.18 -15.11
CA LYS A 314 14.27 -20.87 -13.83
C LYS A 314 15.06 -20.25 -12.68
N GLN A 315 16.33 -19.94 -12.92
CA GLN A 315 17.17 -19.28 -11.92
C GLN A 315 16.61 -17.90 -11.55
N GLU A 316 16.23 -17.09 -12.55
CA GLU A 316 15.67 -15.75 -12.30
C GLU A 316 14.33 -15.82 -11.54
N ILE A 317 13.47 -16.79 -11.84
CA ILE A 317 12.22 -17.02 -11.11
C ILE A 317 12.48 -17.51 -9.67
N ALA A 318 13.51 -18.34 -9.45
CA ALA A 318 13.91 -18.75 -8.11
C ALA A 318 14.39 -17.56 -7.25
N GLU A 319 15.09 -16.59 -7.86
CA GLU A 319 15.48 -15.35 -7.18
C GLU A 319 14.26 -14.48 -6.82
N VAL A 320 13.28 -14.38 -7.73
CA VAL A 320 11.99 -13.72 -7.44
C VAL A 320 11.29 -14.39 -6.27
N LYS A 321 11.26 -15.73 -6.25
CA LYS A 321 10.67 -16.51 -5.17
C LYS A 321 11.34 -16.21 -3.82
N GLU A 322 12.67 -16.17 -3.76
CA GLU A 322 13.40 -15.87 -2.53
C GLU A 322 13.01 -14.49 -1.96
N ARG A 323 12.91 -13.47 -2.81
CA ARG A 323 12.46 -12.12 -2.42
C ARG A 323 11.02 -12.10 -1.91
N MET A 324 10.13 -12.87 -2.54
CA MET A 324 8.74 -13.00 -2.09
C MET A 324 8.62 -13.73 -0.75
N ASP A 325 9.37 -14.81 -0.55
CA ASP A 325 9.42 -15.57 0.71
C ASP A 325 9.97 -14.72 1.86
N HIS A 326 11.01 -13.92 1.59
CA HIS A 326 11.55 -12.96 2.55
C HIS A 326 10.49 -11.94 2.99
N ARG A 327 9.76 -11.35 2.03
CA ARG A 327 8.67 -10.42 2.35
C ARG A 327 7.56 -11.07 3.17
N ASP A 328 7.20 -12.33 2.90
CA ASP A 328 6.17 -13.01 3.70
C ASP A 328 6.62 -13.22 5.15
N LYS A 329 7.91 -13.54 5.38
CA LYS A 329 8.49 -13.60 6.74
C LYS A 329 8.43 -12.24 7.45
N LEU A 330 8.75 -11.16 6.74
CA LEU A 330 8.63 -9.80 7.27
C LEU A 330 7.18 -9.46 7.62
N ARG A 331 6.23 -9.82 6.76
CA ARG A 331 4.79 -9.64 7.00
C ARG A 331 4.32 -10.37 8.25
N GLU A 332 4.67 -11.65 8.41
CA GLU A 332 4.29 -12.43 9.58
C GLU A 332 4.88 -11.85 10.88
N THR A 333 6.13 -11.38 10.81
CA THR A 333 6.80 -10.70 11.92
C THR A 333 6.10 -9.40 12.28
N LEU A 334 5.76 -8.58 11.28
CA LEU A 334 5.03 -7.33 11.44
C LEU A 334 3.66 -7.56 12.09
N ILE A 335 2.89 -8.55 11.60
CA ILE A 335 1.57 -8.89 12.14
C ILE A 335 1.67 -9.30 13.61
N LYS A 336 2.63 -10.16 13.96
CA LYS A 336 2.80 -10.63 15.34
C LYS A 336 3.17 -9.48 16.28
N THR A 337 4.17 -8.68 15.88
CA THR A 337 4.67 -7.54 16.67
C THR A 337 3.59 -6.45 16.83
N SER A 338 2.79 -6.22 15.78
CA SER A 338 1.69 -5.24 15.81
C SER A 338 0.65 -5.55 16.88
N ARG A 339 0.40 -6.82 17.20
CA ARG A 339 -0.63 -7.22 18.19
C ARG A 339 -0.33 -6.68 19.58
N ASP A 340 0.93 -6.74 20.01
CA ASP A 340 1.33 -6.28 21.33
C ASP A 340 1.30 -4.76 21.42
N SER A 341 1.77 -4.07 20.37
CA SER A 341 1.70 -2.61 20.29
C SER A 341 0.26 -2.09 20.28
N GLN A 342 -0.61 -2.71 19.48
CA GLN A 342 -2.04 -2.35 19.45
C GLN A 342 -2.69 -2.57 20.82
N LYS A 343 -2.37 -3.69 21.48
CA LYS A 343 -2.86 -3.98 22.83
C LYS A 343 -2.39 -2.95 23.85
N ALA A 344 -1.14 -2.47 23.75
CA ALA A 344 -0.62 -1.43 24.62
C ALA A 344 -1.38 -0.11 24.42
N ALA A 345 -1.55 0.35 23.17
CA ALA A 345 -2.34 1.55 22.84
C ALA A 345 -3.77 1.46 23.41
N LYS A 346 -4.46 0.35 23.18
CA LYS A 346 -5.81 0.10 23.71
C LYS A 346 -5.87 0.09 25.24
N ASN A 347 -4.92 -0.56 25.88
CA ASN A 347 -4.84 -0.60 27.34
C ASN A 347 -4.56 0.79 27.93
N SER A 348 -3.86 1.66 27.21
CA SER A 348 -3.66 3.05 27.63
C SER A 348 -5.00 3.80 27.71
N ILE A 349 -5.89 3.60 26.74
CA ILE A 349 -7.24 4.18 26.71
C ILE A 349 -8.06 3.71 27.92
N PHE A 350 -8.04 2.41 28.21
CA PHE A 350 -8.72 1.88 29.41
C PHE A 350 -8.10 2.38 30.71
N ALA A 351 -6.77 2.56 30.77
CA ALA A 351 -6.11 3.11 31.94
C ALA A 351 -6.54 4.57 32.18
N MET A 352 -6.66 5.38 31.12
CA MET A 352 -7.15 6.76 31.21
C MET A 352 -8.59 6.85 31.71
N HIS A 353 -9.50 6.00 31.21
CA HIS A 353 -10.89 5.95 31.73
C HIS A 353 -10.97 5.58 33.21
N ARG A 354 -9.97 4.86 33.74
CA ARG A 354 -9.87 4.50 35.18
C ARG A 354 -9.10 5.53 36.01
N GLY A 355 -8.64 6.63 35.42
CA GLY A 355 -7.80 7.63 36.09
C GLY A 355 -6.37 7.20 36.37
N ASN A 356 -5.90 6.07 35.81
CA ASN A 356 -4.51 5.62 35.97
C ASN A 356 -3.60 6.24 34.90
N THR A 357 -3.37 7.55 35.02
CA THR A 357 -2.62 8.35 34.04
C THR A 357 -1.17 7.88 33.90
N LYS A 358 -0.49 7.53 34.99
CA LYS A 358 0.92 7.05 34.95
C LYS A 358 1.06 5.78 34.10
N SER A 359 0.18 4.80 34.33
CA SER A 359 0.18 3.58 33.51
C SER A 359 -0.18 3.85 32.06
N ALA A 360 -1.09 4.79 31.78
CA ALA A 360 -1.45 5.15 30.42
C ALA A 360 -0.27 5.75 29.65
N VAL A 361 0.50 6.66 30.27
CA VAL A 361 1.70 7.25 29.66
C VAL A 361 2.73 6.18 29.32
N GLN A 362 3.02 5.27 30.26
CA GLN A 362 3.96 4.19 30.02
C GLN A 362 3.52 3.28 28.85
N LEU A 363 2.24 2.92 28.78
CA LEU A 363 1.70 2.09 27.70
C LEU A 363 1.76 2.78 26.32
N LEU A 364 1.54 4.10 26.27
CA LEU A 364 1.72 4.88 25.04
C LEU A 364 3.19 4.94 24.63
N LEU A 365 4.11 5.12 25.58
CA LEU A 365 5.55 5.11 25.33
C LEU A 365 6.03 3.74 24.84
N ASP A 366 5.55 2.65 25.43
CA ASP A 366 5.87 1.29 25.01
C ASP A 366 5.38 1.03 23.57
N CYS A 367 4.17 1.49 23.23
CA CYS A 367 3.65 1.45 21.86
C CYS A 367 4.51 2.28 20.90
N GLU A 368 4.89 3.50 21.28
CA GLU A 368 5.71 4.40 20.46
C GLU A 368 7.10 3.80 20.18
N ASN A 369 7.73 3.21 21.20
CA ASN A 369 9.01 2.53 21.09
C ASN A 369 8.92 1.28 20.20
N CYS A 370 7.89 0.46 20.35
CA CYS A 370 7.65 -0.70 19.50
C CYS A 370 7.47 -0.29 18.03
N VAL A 371 6.69 0.77 17.76
CA VAL A 371 6.54 1.30 16.40
C VAL A 371 7.88 1.74 15.83
N ARG A 372 8.69 2.49 16.60
CA ARG A 372 9.98 3.01 16.11
C ARG A 372 11.03 1.93 15.88
N ASN A 373 11.17 1.01 16.83
CA ASN A 373 12.30 0.11 16.88
C ASN A 373 12.02 -1.21 16.17
N ASP A 374 10.76 -1.67 16.14
CA ASP A 374 10.43 -3.02 15.67
C ASP A 374 9.55 -3.01 14.41
N LEU A 375 8.60 -2.07 14.29
CA LEU A 375 7.66 -2.06 13.17
C LEU A 375 8.12 -1.19 11.99
N LEU A 376 8.60 0.02 12.26
CA LEU A 376 9.03 0.96 11.21
C LEU A 376 10.19 0.44 10.36
N PRO A 377 11.21 -0.28 10.89
CA PRO A 377 12.25 -0.87 10.06
C PRO A 377 11.69 -1.83 8.99
N ILE A 378 10.69 -2.65 9.36
CA ILE A 378 10.04 -3.58 8.44
C ILE A 378 9.32 -2.82 7.31
N VAL A 379 8.59 -1.76 7.64
CA VAL A 379 7.86 -0.95 6.64
C VAL A 379 8.82 -0.11 5.79
N LYS A 380 9.98 0.27 6.32
CA LYS A 380 11.03 0.94 5.55
C LYS A 380 11.63 0.02 4.49
N GLU A 381 11.86 -1.24 4.85
CA GLU A 381 12.33 -2.27 3.92
C GLU A 381 11.25 -2.68 2.92
N GLU A 382 10.01 -2.83 3.39
CA GLU A 382 8.87 -3.26 2.58
C GLU A 382 7.66 -2.30 2.72
N PRO A 383 7.65 -1.18 1.96
CA PRO A 383 6.60 -0.15 2.07
C PRO A 383 5.18 -0.66 1.78
N THR A 384 5.05 -1.74 1.01
CA THR A 384 3.75 -2.40 0.72
C THR A 384 3.09 -2.98 1.96
N LEU A 385 3.85 -3.26 3.03
CA LEU A 385 3.35 -3.82 4.29
C LEU A 385 2.79 -2.79 5.26
N ARG A 386 2.77 -1.49 4.91
CA ARG A 386 2.22 -0.45 5.80
C ARG A 386 0.73 -0.64 6.11
N GLY A 387 -0.04 -1.11 5.14
CA GLY A 387 -1.47 -1.34 5.32
C GLY A 387 -1.79 -2.42 6.35
N GLY A 388 -3.04 -2.50 6.79
CA GLY A 388 -3.50 -3.56 7.67
C GLY A 388 -2.97 -3.41 9.09
N SER A 389 -2.23 -4.40 9.60
CA SER A 389 -1.89 -4.49 11.03
C SER A 389 -1.07 -3.30 11.54
N PHE A 390 -0.12 -2.81 10.74
CA PHE A 390 0.68 -1.64 11.11
C PHE A 390 -0.16 -0.36 11.16
N SER A 391 -0.96 -0.11 10.12
CA SER A 391 -1.89 1.03 10.07
C SER A 391 -2.88 1.02 11.24
N ASN A 392 -3.41 -0.16 11.61
CA ASN A 392 -4.29 -0.31 12.78
C ASN A 392 -3.61 0.07 14.10
N VAL A 393 -2.32 -0.26 14.27
CA VAL A 393 -1.53 0.15 15.45
C VAL A 393 -1.44 1.68 15.51
N LEU A 394 -1.12 2.32 14.38
CA LEU A 394 -1.01 3.78 14.31
C LEU A 394 -2.35 4.47 14.58
N GLU A 395 -3.45 3.96 14.04
CA GLU A 395 -4.80 4.49 14.28
C GLU A 395 -5.16 4.45 15.78
N GLU A 396 -4.95 3.32 16.46
CA GLU A 396 -5.22 3.16 17.90
C GLU A 396 -4.24 3.98 18.77
N TYR A 397 -2.97 4.09 18.35
CA TYR A 397 -2.00 4.96 19.02
C TYR A 397 -2.40 6.43 18.94
N VAL A 398 -2.84 6.90 17.75
CA VAL A 398 -3.34 8.27 17.57
C VAL A 398 -4.55 8.49 18.46
N GLU A 399 -5.52 7.59 18.48
CA GLU A 399 -6.67 7.67 19.39
C GLU A 399 -6.22 7.85 20.85
N GLY A 400 -5.29 7.00 21.31
CA GLY A 400 -4.76 7.07 22.68
C GLY A 400 -4.03 8.38 22.98
N LYS A 401 -3.15 8.85 22.08
CA LYS A 401 -2.44 10.14 22.26
C LYS A 401 -3.39 11.33 22.25
N LEU A 402 -4.38 11.34 21.35
CA LEU A 402 -5.38 12.39 21.29
C LEU A 402 -6.26 12.38 22.54
N PHE A 403 -6.66 11.21 23.04
CA PHE A 403 -7.50 11.11 24.23
C PHE A 403 -6.74 11.58 25.49
N TYR A 404 -5.46 11.21 25.60
CA TYR A 404 -4.60 11.72 26.66
C TYR A 404 -4.50 13.25 26.64
N CYS A 405 -4.17 13.83 25.48
CA CYS A 405 -4.05 15.27 25.34
C CYS A 405 -5.39 15.98 25.58
N TRP A 406 -6.50 15.38 25.18
CA TRP A 406 -7.83 15.94 25.41
C TRP A 406 -8.19 15.97 26.90
N LEU A 407 -7.81 14.94 27.67
CA LEU A 407 -8.02 14.90 29.12
C LEU A 407 -7.11 15.91 29.84
N HIS A 408 -5.81 15.89 29.54
CA HIS A 408 -4.78 16.50 30.40
C HIS A 408 -4.12 17.77 29.83
N GLY A 409 -4.31 18.06 28.53
CA GLY A 409 -3.79 19.25 27.86
C GLY A 409 -2.32 19.17 27.46
N ASN A 410 -1.58 18.16 27.94
CA ASN A 410 -0.21 17.84 27.56
C ASN A 410 -0.17 16.63 26.62
N GLY A 411 0.79 16.56 25.70
CA GLY A 411 0.92 15.48 24.70
C GLY A 411 1.51 14.16 25.21
N GLY A 412 1.50 13.95 26.54
CA GLY A 412 2.17 12.83 27.19
C GLY A 412 3.61 13.11 27.61
N GLU A 413 4.03 14.38 27.65
CA GLU A 413 5.30 14.77 28.25
C GLU A 413 5.17 14.77 29.78
N GLU A 414 6.11 14.13 30.48
CA GLU A 414 6.17 14.11 31.95
C GLU A 414 6.15 15.53 32.49
N SER A 415 4.97 15.98 32.90
CA SER A 415 4.82 17.18 33.70
C SER A 415 5.24 16.79 35.10
N GLY A 416 6.47 17.16 35.45
CA GLY A 416 7.02 16.93 36.79
C GLY A 416 6.02 17.37 37.85
N ASP A 417 5.67 16.43 38.73
CA ASP A 417 5.01 16.63 40.02
C ASP A 417 3.97 17.77 40.07
N SER A 418 3.05 17.80 39.10
CA SER A 418 1.85 18.62 39.22
C SER A 418 0.93 17.93 40.21
N ASN A 419 1.13 18.22 41.49
CA ASN A 419 0.27 17.88 42.62
C ASN A 419 -1.09 18.61 42.56
N ASP A 420 -1.59 18.88 41.35
CA ASP A 420 -2.84 19.60 41.08
C ASP A 420 -3.94 18.58 40.81
N ASN A 421 -4.31 17.86 41.87
CA ASN A 421 -5.45 16.93 41.93
C ASN A 421 -6.81 17.65 41.85
N ASN A 422 -6.95 18.68 41.01
CA ASN A 422 -8.12 19.55 41.09
C ASN A 422 -8.68 20.11 39.78
N ASN A 423 -8.31 19.55 38.63
CA ASN A 423 -9.09 19.76 37.41
C ASN A 423 -9.75 18.45 36.98
N ASP A 424 -10.89 18.18 37.60
CA ASP A 424 -11.81 17.07 37.28
C ASP A 424 -12.44 17.20 35.86
N LYS A 425 -12.05 18.25 35.12
CA LYS A 425 -12.54 18.63 33.81
C LYS A 425 -11.49 18.34 32.74
N PRO A 426 -11.90 17.84 31.57
CA PRO A 426 -10.98 17.63 30.46
C PRO A 426 -10.45 18.97 29.92
N ALA A 427 -9.17 18.99 29.55
CA ALA A 427 -8.52 20.15 28.94
C ALA A 427 -9.13 20.54 27.58
N GLY A 428 -9.72 19.58 26.86
CA GLY A 428 -10.37 19.80 25.57
C GLY A 428 -9.41 19.92 24.39
N LYS A 429 -8.09 19.84 24.60
CA LYS A 429 -7.05 20.05 23.57
C LYS A 429 -6.93 18.83 22.64
N ILE A 430 -6.97 19.06 21.34
CA ILE A 430 -6.72 18.05 20.30
C ILE A 430 -5.38 18.37 19.64
N LEU A 431 -4.49 17.38 19.56
CA LEU A 431 -3.22 17.52 18.81
C LEU A 431 -3.52 17.53 17.32
N THR A 432 -2.89 18.43 16.56
CA THR A 432 -2.96 18.42 15.09
C THR A 432 -2.11 17.29 14.50
N PHE A 433 -2.21 17.10 13.18
CA PHE A 433 -1.46 16.06 12.47
C PHE A 433 0.05 16.18 12.69
N ASP A 434 0.60 17.39 12.55
CA ASP A 434 2.04 17.65 12.67
C ASP A 434 2.55 17.57 14.14
N GLU A 435 1.65 17.56 15.13
CA GLU A 435 2.00 17.40 16.55
C GLU A 435 2.18 15.91 16.94
N ILE A 436 1.86 14.95 16.06
CA ILE A 436 2.07 13.53 16.33
C ILE A 436 3.50 13.12 15.95
N THR A 437 4.20 12.50 16.90
CA THR A 437 5.64 12.18 16.81
C THR A 437 5.98 10.97 15.95
N LEU A 438 5.00 10.14 15.60
CA LEU A 438 5.18 8.98 14.72
C LEU A 438 4.82 9.37 13.29
N PRO A 439 5.48 8.77 12.26
CA PRO A 439 5.19 9.04 10.87
C PRO A 439 3.85 8.43 10.45
N ILE A 440 2.76 9.13 10.77
CA ILE A 440 1.39 8.74 10.46
C ILE A 440 0.95 9.28 9.09
N THR A 441 0.00 8.60 8.46
CA THR A 441 -0.71 9.10 7.27
C THR A 441 -1.95 9.89 7.69
N VAL A 442 -2.45 10.71 6.77
CA VAL A 442 -3.71 11.46 6.94
C VAL A 442 -4.87 10.52 7.27
N ASP A 443 -4.92 9.35 6.63
CA ASP A 443 -5.95 8.34 6.85
C ASP A 443 -5.90 7.77 8.27
N GLU A 444 -4.71 7.43 8.77
CA GLU A 444 -4.50 6.94 10.14
C GLU A 444 -4.86 8.02 11.19
N TYR A 445 -4.49 9.27 10.93
CA TYR A 445 -4.84 10.38 11.80
C TYR A 445 -6.35 10.61 11.88
N ILE A 446 -7.04 10.71 10.73
CA ILE A 446 -8.49 10.90 10.69
C ILE A 446 -9.20 9.69 11.29
N GLY A 447 -8.67 8.49 11.05
CA GLY A 447 -9.13 7.26 11.69
C GLY A 447 -9.15 7.37 13.22
N GLY A 448 -8.00 7.67 13.82
CA GLY A 448 -7.89 7.83 15.27
C GLY A 448 -8.68 9.02 15.81
N LEU A 449 -8.78 10.12 15.05
CA LEU A 449 -9.61 11.27 15.39
C LEU A 449 -11.11 10.93 15.41
N CYS A 450 -11.58 10.06 14.51
CA CYS A 450 -12.95 9.56 14.53
C CYS A 450 -13.18 8.68 15.76
N ASP A 451 -12.27 7.75 16.04
CA ASP A 451 -12.43 6.77 17.11
C ASP A 451 -12.36 7.43 18.50
N LEU A 452 -11.51 8.46 18.66
CA LEU A 452 -11.47 9.36 19.83
C LEU A 452 -12.86 9.85 20.24
N THR A 453 -13.73 10.18 19.28
CA THR A 453 -15.07 10.71 19.58
C THR A 453 -15.96 9.67 20.28
N GLY A 454 -15.68 8.37 20.06
CA GLY A 454 -16.27 7.28 20.80
C GLY A 454 -15.84 7.28 22.26
N GLU A 455 -14.55 7.49 22.53
CA GLU A 455 -14.00 7.56 23.89
C GLU A 455 -14.44 8.81 24.64
N ILE A 456 -14.50 9.97 23.96
CA ILE A 456 -15.13 11.19 24.49
C ILE A 456 -16.60 10.93 24.84
N GLY A 457 -17.33 10.19 24.01
CA GLY A 457 -18.70 9.78 24.27
C GLY A 457 -18.82 8.88 25.53
N ARG A 458 -17.90 7.92 25.71
CA ARG A 458 -17.85 7.08 26.93
C ARG A 458 -17.56 7.92 28.18
N PHE A 459 -16.61 8.85 28.10
CA PHE A 459 -16.30 9.78 29.18
C PHE A 459 -17.51 10.67 29.52
N ALA A 460 -18.22 11.18 28.50
CA ALA A 460 -19.42 12.00 28.68
C ALA A 460 -20.53 11.25 29.43
N VAL A 461 -20.72 9.95 29.16
CA VAL A 461 -21.69 9.13 29.90
C VAL A 461 -21.29 9.03 31.38
N ALA A 462 -20.03 8.74 31.68
CA ALA A 462 -19.54 8.63 33.05
C ALA A 462 -19.69 9.95 33.83
N ARG A 463 -19.29 11.09 33.22
CA ARG A 463 -19.49 12.42 33.80
C ARG A 463 -20.97 12.79 33.92
N GLY A 464 -21.79 12.33 32.98
CA GLY A 464 -23.24 12.46 33.00
C GLY A 464 -23.87 11.81 34.23
N THR A 465 -23.39 10.63 34.62
CA THR A 465 -23.84 9.89 35.82
C THR A 465 -23.58 10.66 37.10
N VAL A 466 -22.41 11.30 37.24
CA VAL A 466 -22.06 12.15 38.39
C VAL A 466 -22.54 13.61 38.24
N ARG A 467 -23.39 13.87 37.23
CA ARG A 467 -24.02 15.18 36.96
C ARG A 467 -23.03 16.33 36.71
N ASP A 468 -21.84 16.01 36.22
CA ASP A 468 -20.89 17.03 35.76
C ASP A 468 -21.28 17.53 34.36
N LYS A 469 -22.25 18.45 34.36
CA LYS A 469 -22.80 19.07 33.14
C LYS A 469 -21.74 19.80 32.33
N GLU A 470 -20.74 20.38 32.99
CA GLU A 470 -19.73 21.20 32.31
C GLU A 470 -18.77 20.32 31.51
N SER A 471 -18.30 19.21 32.07
CA SER A 471 -17.50 18.24 31.31
C SER A 471 -18.26 17.67 30.12
N VAL A 472 -19.56 17.36 30.28
CA VAL A 472 -20.39 16.86 29.17
C VAL A 472 -20.54 17.91 28.05
N LYS A 473 -20.60 19.21 28.37
CA LYS A 473 -20.56 20.27 27.34
C LYS A 473 -19.25 20.28 26.58
N ILE A 474 -18.11 20.15 27.27
CA ILE A 474 -16.79 20.09 26.62
C ILE A 474 -16.72 18.89 25.66
N CYS A 475 -17.24 17.73 26.08
CA CYS A 475 -17.34 16.54 25.21
C CYS A 475 -18.16 16.82 23.94
N LEU A 476 -19.33 17.45 24.10
CA LEU A 476 -20.22 17.77 23.00
C LEU A 476 -19.59 18.77 22.03
N GLU A 477 -19.03 19.87 22.56
CA GLU A 477 -18.37 20.90 21.75
C GLU A 477 -17.19 20.32 20.98
N THR A 478 -16.34 19.53 21.65
CA THR A 478 -15.21 18.85 21.00
C THR A 478 -15.67 17.98 19.84
N SER A 479 -16.65 17.11 20.09
CA SER A 479 -17.14 16.17 19.06
C SER A 479 -17.80 16.90 17.89
N LYS A 480 -18.54 17.99 18.14
CA LYS A 480 -19.10 18.85 17.09
C LYS A 480 -18.02 19.50 16.24
N ASN A 481 -16.96 20.02 16.87
CA ASN A 481 -15.88 20.67 16.15
C ASN A 481 -15.09 19.67 15.30
N ILE A 482 -14.80 18.48 15.82
CA ILE A 482 -14.19 17.37 15.05
C ILE A 482 -15.07 17.01 13.85
N TYR A 483 -16.37 16.84 14.07
CA TYR A 483 -17.33 16.53 12.99
C TYR A 483 -17.33 17.61 11.90
N MET A 484 -17.33 18.90 12.28
CA MET A 484 -17.29 19.99 11.31
C MET A 484 -15.95 20.05 10.57
N ALA A 485 -14.82 19.89 11.27
CA ALA A 485 -13.48 19.88 10.66
C ALA A 485 -13.35 18.80 9.59
N ILE A 486 -13.77 17.57 9.90
CA ILE A 486 -13.74 16.44 8.96
C ILE A 486 -14.67 16.71 7.77
N ARG A 487 -15.88 17.24 8.00
CA ARG A 487 -16.81 17.59 6.91
C ARG A 487 -16.29 18.70 6.00
N MET A 488 -15.60 19.68 6.56
CA MET A 488 -14.99 20.77 5.78
C MET A 488 -13.87 20.28 4.87
N ALA A 489 -13.21 19.18 5.22
CA ALA A 489 -12.19 18.56 4.39
C ALA A 489 -12.73 17.95 3.08
N GLY A 490 -14.06 17.86 2.92
CA GLY A 490 -14.71 17.51 1.66
C GLY A 490 -14.79 16.00 1.42
N LYS A 491 -14.18 15.51 0.34
CA LYS A 491 -14.25 14.10 -0.05
C LYS A 491 -13.39 13.25 0.90
N LEU A 492 -14.06 12.49 1.77
CA LEU A 492 -13.40 11.66 2.77
C LEU A 492 -12.72 10.42 2.16
N PRO A 493 -11.51 10.03 2.62
CA PRO A 493 -10.83 8.83 2.16
C PRO A 493 -11.51 7.54 2.62
N GLY A 494 -11.44 6.51 1.77
CA GLY A 494 -11.69 5.11 2.14
C GLY A 494 -12.94 4.85 2.99
N ASN A 495 -12.73 4.18 4.13
CA ASN A 495 -13.79 3.77 5.05
C ASN A 495 -14.19 4.85 6.07
N ILE A 496 -13.59 6.05 6.05
CA ILE A 496 -13.87 7.12 7.04
C ILE A 496 -15.34 7.54 6.98
N ASN A 497 -15.95 7.51 5.79
CA ASN A 497 -17.40 7.74 5.65
C ASN A 497 -18.25 6.82 6.56
N LYS A 498 -17.81 5.58 6.80
CA LYS A 498 -18.49 4.65 7.70
C LYS A 498 -18.34 5.06 9.17
N LYS A 499 -17.25 5.75 9.54
CA LYS A 499 -16.97 6.26 10.90
C LYS A 499 -17.72 7.56 11.22
N MET A 500 -18.18 8.30 10.20
CA MET A 500 -18.96 9.55 10.39
C MET A 500 -20.33 9.34 11.05
N ASN A 501 -20.99 8.22 10.77
CA ASN A 501 -22.29 7.91 11.37
C ASN A 501 -22.18 7.65 12.89
N PRO A 502 -21.25 6.79 13.37
CA PRO A 502 -20.94 6.68 14.79
C PRO A 502 -20.65 8.03 15.48
N LEU A 503 -19.85 8.90 14.87
CA LEU A 503 -19.58 10.24 15.39
C LEU A 503 -20.86 11.07 15.57
N LYS A 504 -21.72 11.12 14.56
CA LYS A 504 -23.01 11.82 14.65
C LYS A 504 -23.87 11.27 15.79
N ASN A 505 -23.94 9.94 15.92
CA ASN A 505 -24.69 9.29 16.99
C ASN A 505 -24.13 9.62 18.38
N SER A 506 -22.80 9.73 18.52
CA SER A 506 -22.16 10.17 19.76
C SER A 506 -22.57 11.60 20.14
N ILE A 507 -22.61 12.51 19.16
CA ILE A 507 -23.09 13.89 19.37
C ILE A 507 -24.54 13.90 19.87
N GLU A 508 -25.45 13.19 19.18
CA GLU A 508 -26.87 13.12 19.57
C GLU A 508 -27.05 12.55 21.00
N LYS A 509 -26.26 11.54 21.38
CA LYS A 509 -26.26 11.00 22.75
C LYS A 509 -25.84 12.04 23.78
N MET A 510 -24.78 12.80 23.53
CA MET A 510 -24.32 13.85 24.45
C MET A 510 -25.32 15.01 24.56
N GLU A 511 -25.95 15.40 23.46
CA GLU A 511 -27.05 16.38 23.47
C GLU A 511 -28.21 15.90 24.34
N ARG A 512 -28.58 14.63 24.21
CA ARG A 512 -29.63 14.01 25.02
C ARG A 512 -29.28 14.01 26.51
N ILE A 513 -28.04 13.66 26.88
CA ILE A 513 -27.58 13.71 28.28
C ILE A 513 -27.73 15.13 28.84
N LEU A 514 -27.28 16.16 28.12
CA LEU A 514 -27.39 17.55 28.55
C LEU A 514 -28.84 18.03 28.65
N TYR A 515 -29.69 17.60 27.72
CA TYR A 515 -31.12 17.88 27.74
C TYR A 515 -31.78 17.26 28.98
N GLU A 516 -31.53 15.98 29.26
CA GLU A 516 -32.06 15.28 30.43
C GLU A 516 -31.58 15.92 31.75
N GLN A 517 -30.30 16.30 31.85
CA GLN A 517 -29.78 17.04 33.01
C GLN A 517 -30.48 18.39 33.19
N SER A 518 -30.71 19.13 32.10
CA SER A 518 -31.39 20.44 32.16
C SER A 518 -32.86 20.30 32.55
N LEU A 519 -33.55 19.25 32.10
CA LEU A 519 -34.91 18.94 32.55
C LEU A 519 -34.97 18.63 34.05
N MET A 520 -34.02 17.86 34.57
CA MET A 520 -33.96 17.53 36.00
C MET A 520 -33.71 18.76 36.88
N GLU A 521 -32.85 19.68 36.44
CA GLU A 521 -32.61 20.97 37.10
C GLU A 521 -33.89 21.81 37.16
N MET A 522 -34.61 21.93 36.04
CA MET A 522 -35.89 22.67 35.98
C MET A 522 -36.98 22.03 36.86
N ALA A 523 -36.97 20.70 36.99
CA ALA A 523 -37.91 19.97 37.84
C ALA A 523 -37.56 20.01 39.35
N GLY A 524 -36.46 20.66 39.74
CA GLY A 524 -36.06 20.82 41.15
C GLY A 524 -35.62 19.54 41.87
N ARG A 525 -35.39 18.42 41.16
CA ARG A 525 -35.02 17.13 41.76
C ARG A 525 -33.51 17.06 42.05
N LYS A 526 -33.09 17.45 43.25
CA LYS A 526 -31.77 17.08 43.81
C LYS A 526 -31.83 15.62 44.26
N PHE A 527 -31.06 14.75 43.62
CA PHE A 527 -30.87 13.36 44.05
C PHE A 527 -29.46 13.28 44.62
N GLN A 528 -29.30 12.87 45.87
CA GLN A 528 -28.01 12.52 46.45
C GLN A 528 -27.56 11.21 45.80
N SER A 529 -26.47 11.22 45.04
CA SER A 529 -25.81 9.98 44.64
C SER A 529 -25.10 9.42 45.88
N SER A 530 -25.49 8.24 46.33
CA SER A 530 -24.94 7.55 47.51
C SER A 530 -23.55 6.95 47.25
N MET A 531 -22.64 7.69 46.61
CA MET A 531 -21.33 7.19 46.18
C MET A 531 -20.13 7.91 46.82
N GLU A 532 -20.36 8.73 47.85
CA GLU A 532 -19.30 9.46 48.59
C GLU A 532 -19.05 8.97 50.04
N GLU A 533 -19.72 7.93 50.53
CA GLU A 533 -19.41 7.35 51.85
C GLU A 533 -18.97 5.90 51.73
N GLY A 534 -17.69 5.74 51.39
CA GLY A 534 -16.96 4.47 51.45
C GLY A 534 -15.54 4.72 51.91
N GLY A 535 -15.38 5.56 52.94
CA GLY A 535 -14.12 5.66 53.69
C GLY A 535 -13.83 4.30 54.31
N PHE A 536 -12.72 3.69 53.88
CA PHE A 536 -12.16 2.51 54.50
C PHE A 536 -11.52 2.98 55.81
N ASP A 537 -12.27 2.93 56.90
CA ASP A 537 -11.68 3.06 58.24
C ASP A 537 -10.81 1.83 58.48
N ALA A 538 -9.50 2.05 58.45
CA ALA A 538 -8.51 1.12 58.96
C ALA A 538 -8.20 1.50 60.41
N GLU A 539 -8.93 0.90 61.36
CA GLU A 539 -8.43 0.68 62.71
C GLU A 539 -8.79 -0.76 63.16
N ASP A 540 -7.77 -1.39 63.75
CA ASP A 540 -7.55 -2.77 64.25
C ASP A 540 -7.33 -3.93 63.23
#